data_AF-A0A177SEF2-F1
#
_entry.id   AF-A0A177SEF2-F1
#
_cell.length_a   1.000
_cell.length_b   1.000
_cell.length_c   1.000
_cell.angle_alpha   90.00
_cell.angle_beta   90.00
_cell.angle_gamma   90.00
#
_symmetry.space_group_name_H-M   'P 1'
#
loop_
_entity.id
_entity.type
_entity.pdbx_description
1 polymer ?
#
loop_
_entity_poly.entity_id
_entity_poly.type
_entity_poly.pdbx_seq_one_letter_code
_entity_poly.pdbx_strand_id
1 'polypeptide(L)'
;METFEQKCQSFIQERRPEVGPIQFESARTFLNARGLSVYERIYQGKEEVRLAFVEQTNGQQLVSLMENTFGNGLVYFVSTATATWDGDRFGEYTF
;
A
#
# COMPACT_ATOMS: atom_id res chain seq x y z
N MET A 1 15.55 15.23 -3.72
CA MET A 1 14.99 13.99 -4.27
C MET A 1 14.20 13.36 -3.14
N GLU A 2 12.90 13.10 -3.31
CA GLU A 2 12.09 12.46 -2.27
C GLU A 2 12.53 11.01 -2.07
N THR A 3 12.59 10.57 -0.81
CA THR A 3 12.84 9.17 -0.46
C THR A 3 11.64 8.31 -0.84
N PHE A 4 11.86 7.00 -1.00
CA PHE A 4 10.77 6.04 -1.23
C PHE A 4 9.66 6.17 -0.16
N GLU A 5 10.05 6.36 1.09
CA GLU A 5 9.08 6.53 2.19
C GLU A 5 8.28 7.83 2.08
N GLN A 6 8.92 8.93 1.70
CA GLN A 6 8.22 10.20 1.48
C GLN A 6 7.17 10.05 0.37
N LYS A 7 7.51 9.35 -0.72
CA LYS A 7 6.56 9.10 -1.82
C LYS A 7 5.38 8.25 -1.36
N CYS A 8 5.61 7.20 -0.58
CA CYS A 8 4.53 6.38 -0.02
C CYS A 8 3.62 7.19 0.91
N GLN A 9 4.21 8.04 1.75
CA GLN A 9 3.45 8.90 2.65
C GLN A 9 2.61 9.92 1.88
N SER A 10 3.17 10.57 0.85
CA SER A 10 2.43 11.47 -0.03
C SER A 10 1.26 10.75 -0.71
N PHE A 11 1.48 9.55 -1.27
CA PHE A 11 0.43 8.74 -1.89
C PHE A 11 -0.72 8.42 -0.92
N ILE A 12 -0.40 8.04 0.33
CA ILE A 12 -1.42 7.80 1.36
C ILE A 12 -2.17 9.08 1.69
N GLN A 13 -1.47 10.21 1.89
CA GLN A 13 -2.10 11.49 2.25
C GLN A 13 -3.01 12.03 1.15
N GLU A 14 -2.64 11.84 -0.12
CA GLU A 14 -3.48 12.22 -1.26
C GLU A 14 -4.76 11.39 -1.32
N ARG A 15 -4.71 10.11 -0.94
CA ARG A 15 -5.86 9.19 -1.03
C ARG A 15 -6.71 9.13 0.24
N ARG A 16 -6.11 9.36 1.40
CA ARG A 16 -6.72 9.24 2.73
C ARG A 16 -6.35 10.43 3.63
N PRO A 17 -6.63 11.69 3.25
CA PRO A 17 -6.25 12.85 4.05
C PRO A 17 -6.84 12.82 5.48
N GLU A 18 -7.95 12.10 5.68
CA GLU A 18 -8.61 11.95 6.97
C GLU A 18 -7.75 11.23 8.02
N VAL A 19 -6.81 10.36 7.62
CA VAL A 19 -5.95 9.61 8.55
C VAL A 19 -4.94 10.50 9.26
N GLY A 20 -4.80 11.77 8.84
CA GLY A 20 -3.91 12.76 9.43
C GLY A 20 -2.43 12.38 9.24
N PRO A 21 -1.50 13.06 9.91
CA PRO A 21 -0.07 12.74 9.81
C PRO A 21 0.21 11.26 10.09
N ILE A 22 0.96 10.63 9.20
CA ILE A 22 1.32 9.21 9.28
C ILE A 22 2.82 9.03 9.49
N GLN A 23 3.20 7.94 10.15
CA GLN A 23 4.59 7.52 10.31
C GLN A 23 4.75 6.07 9.89
N PHE A 24 5.89 5.76 9.29
CA PHE A 24 6.25 4.37 8.98
C PHE A 24 6.45 3.59 10.28
N GLU A 25 5.76 2.46 10.40
CA GLU A 25 5.82 1.60 11.59
C GLU A 25 6.67 0.35 11.31
N SER A 26 6.32 -0.42 10.28
CA SER A 26 7.02 -1.66 9.94
C SER A 26 6.82 -2.08 8.49
N ALA A 27 7.66 -3.01 8.04
CA ALA A 27 7.55 -3.63 6.72
C ALA A 27 7.73 -5.16 6.83
N ARG A 28 7.03 -5.90 5.97
CA ARG A 28 7.16 -7.36 5.88
C ARG A 28 7.04 -7.85 4.44
N THR A 29 7.61 -9.02 4.17
CA THR A 29 7.53 -9.69 2.87
C THR A 29 6.92 -11.07 3.04
N PHE A 30 5.96 -11.43 2.19
CA PHE A 30 5.32 -12.74 2.18
C PHE A 30 4.87 -13.14 0.77
N LEU A 31 4.57 -14.43 0.55
CA LEU A 31 4.01 -14.91 -0.71
C LEU A 31 2.48 -14.86 -0.65
N ASN A 32 1.84 -14.33 -1.69
CA ASN A 32 0.39 -14.45 -1.84
C ASN A 32 -0.02 -15.85 -2.36
N ALA A 33 -1.33 -16.11 -2.44
CA ALA A 33 -1.87 -17.39 -2.88
C ALA A 33 -1.49 -17.78 -4.33
N ARG A 34 -0.98 -16.84 -5.14
CA ARG A 34 -0.49 -17.08 -6.50
C ARG A 34 1.03 -17.32 -6.55
N GLY A 35 1.70 -17.38 -5.39
CA GLY A 35 3.15 -17.53 -5.29
C GLY A 35 3.94 -16.27 -5.64
N LEU A 36 3.31 -15.09 -5.67
CA LEU A 36 3.99 -13.82 -5.92
C LEU A 36 4.44 -13.18 -4.61
N SER A 37 5.64 -12.61 -4.60
CA SER A 37 6.14 -11.80 -3.49
C SER A 37 5.28 -10.56 -3.30
N VAL A 38 4.86 -10.34 -2.06
CA VAL A 38 4.18 -9.12 -1.62
C VAL A 38 5.06 -8.45 -0.59
N TYR A 39 5.46 -7.22 -0.87
CA TYR A 39 6.14 -6.34 0.07
C TYR A 39 5.08 -5.43 0.69
N GLU A 40 4.81 -5.57 1.98
CA GLU A 40 3.84 -4.76 2.70
C GLU A 40 4.56 -3.72 3.57
N ARG A 41 4.03 -2.49 3.57
CA ARG A 41 4.44 -1.41 4.48
C ARG A 41 3.25 -0.94 5.29
N ILE A 42 3.48 -0.80 6.59
CA ILE A 42 2.47 -0.41 7.58
C ILE A 42 2.82 0.99 8.09
N TYR A 43 1.81 1.86 8.07
CA TYR A 43 1.89 3.24 8.53
C TYR A 43 0.85 3.47 9.61
N GLN A 44 1.23 4.21 10.64
CA GLN A 44 0.33 4.57 11.73
C GLN A 44 0.01 6.07 11.69
N GLY A 45 -1.28 6.39 11.57
CA GLY A 45 -1.84 7.73 11.76
C GLY A 45 -2.94 7.70 12.82
N LYS A 46 -4.07 8.36 12.56
CA LYS A 46 -5.31 8.15 13.35
C LYS A 46 -5.80 6.70 13.29
N GLU A 47 -5.50 6.01 12.18
CA GLU A 47 -5.71 4.58 11.98
C GLU A 47 -4.53 3.96 11.25
N GLU A 48 -4.46 2.63 11.25
CA GLU A 48 -3.42 1.87 10.55
C GLU A 48 -3.73 1.83 9.05
N VAL A 49 -2.74 2.19 8.24
CA VAL A 49 -2.82 2.20 6.77
C VAL A 49 -1.73 1.29 6.21
N ARG A 50 -2.08 0.48 5.21
CA ARG A 50 -1.13 -0.47 4.62
C ARG A 50 -0.98 -0.25 3.12
N LEU A 51 0.25 -0.35 2.64
CA LEU A 51 0.56 -0.43 1.21
C LEU A 51 1.12 -1.81 0.90
N ALA A 52 0.56 -2.50 -0.08
CA ALA A 52 1.04 -3.79 -0.56
C ALA A 52 1.57 -3.66 -1.99
N PHE A 53 2.86 -3.95 -2.18
CA PHE A 53 3.55 -3.96 -3.47
C PHE A 53 3.68 -5.41 -3.93
N VAL A 54 3.05 -5.77 -5.05
CA VAL A 54 3.09 -7.13 -5.59
C VAL A 54 4.13 -7.19 -6.70
N GLU A 55 5.12 -8.07 -6.55
CA GLU A 55 6.12 -8.34 -7.56
C GLU A 55 5.47 -9.03 -8.76
N GLN A 56 5.53 -8.39 -9.92
CA GLN A 56 5.12 -8.99 -11.18
C GLN A 56 6.33 -9.59 -11.88
N THR A 57 6.17 -10.80 -12.41
CA THR A 57 7.24 -11.54 -13.09
C THR A 57 7.76 -10.88 -14.36
N ASN A 58 7.08 -9.86 -14.93
CA ASN A 58 7.47 -9.16 -16.16
C ASN A 58 6.87 -7.74 -16.29
N GLY A 59 7.05 -6.83 -15.32
CA GLY A 59 6.53 -5.45 -15.48
C GLY A 59 6.60 -4.53 -14.26
N GLN A 60 5.89 -3.39 -14.36
CA GLN A 60 5.69 -2.43 -13.26
C GLN A 60 5.05 -3.13 -12.04
N GLN A 61 5.45 -2.73 -10.83
CA GLN A 61 4.88 -3.28 -9.61
C GLN A 61 3.46 -2.76 -9.41
N LEU A 62 2.53 -3.61 -8.99
CA LEU A 62 1.20 -3.16 -8.55
C LEU A 62 1.26 -2.79 -7.08
N VAL A 63 0.72 -1.62 -6.75
CA VAL A 63 0.61 -1.12 -5.39
C VAL A 63 -0.85 -1.03 -5.01
N SER A 64 -1.25 -1.68 -3.93
CA SER A 64 -2.59 -1.59 -3.38
C SER A 64 -2.56 -0.88 -2.02
N LEU A 65 -3.39 0.15 -1.88
CA LEU A 65 -3.74 0.73 -0.59
C LEU A 65 -4.78 -0.17 0.06
N MET A 66 -4.40 -0.77 1.17
CA MET A 66 -5.18 -1.80 1.84
C MET A 66 -5.80 -1.21 3.11
N GLU A 67 -7.11 -1.37 3.24
CA GLU A 67 -7.86 -0.97 4.43
C GLU A 67 -8.26 -2.18 5.26
N ASN A 68 -8.13 -2.04 6.58
CA ASN A 68 -8.69 -2.99 7.53
C ASN A 68 -10.21 -2.92 7.46
N THR A 69 -10.84 -3.95 6.91
CA THR A 69 -12.29 -4.14 7.05
C THR A 69 -12.55 -5.28 8.03
N PHE A 70 -13.27 -4.98 9.10
CA PHE A 70 -13.71 -5.98 10.07
C PHE A 70 -15.07 -6.52 9.65
N GLY A 71 -15.15 -7.82 9.34
CA GLY A 71 -16.41 -8.49 8.99
C GLY A 71 -16.45 -9.90 9.57
N ASN A 72 -17.53 -10.24 10.28
CA ASN A 72 -17.79 -11.60 10.81
C ASN A 72 -16.60 -12.21 11.60
N GLY A 73 -15.91 -11.41 12.42
CA GLY A 73 -14.80 -11.89 13.25
C GLY A 73 -13.51 -12.19 12.47
N LEU A 74 -13.44 -11.80 11.19
CA LEU A 74 -12.29 -11.95 10.32
C LEU A 74 -11.83 -10.57 9.86
N VAL A 75 -10.50 -10.38 9.82
CA VAL A 75 -9.87 -9.17 9.28
C VAL A 75 -9.57 -9.42 7.82
N TYR A 76 -10.23 -8.68 6.93
CA TYR A 76 -9.95 -8.71 5.50
C TYR A 76 -9.37 -7.37 5.07
N PHE A 77 -8.35 -7.44 4.20
CA PHE A 77 -7.76 -6.27 3.59
C PHE A 77 -8.41 -6.05 2.23
N VAL A 78 -9.17 -4.96 2.11
CA VAL A 78 -9.75 -4.56 0.82
C VAL A 78 -8.85 -3.51 0.22
N SER A 79 -8.48 -3.70 -1.05
CA SER A 79 -7.78 -2.67 -1.81
C SER A 79 -8.77 -1.54 -2.10
N THR A 80 -8.57 -0.37 -1.52
CA THR A 80 -9.41 0.82 -1.77
C THR A 80 -8.83 1.75 -2.83
N ALA A 81 -7.55 1.60 -3.12
CA ALA A 81 -6.91 2.20 -4.29
C ALA A 81 -5.81 1.28 -4.83
N THR A 82 -5.70 1.18 -6.15
CA THR A 82 -4.59 0.47 -6.80
C THR A 82 -3.85 1.43 -7.72
N ALA A 83 -2.51 1.44 -7.65
CA ALA A 83 -1.61 2.22 -8.47
C ALA A 83 -0.52 1.32 -9.07
N THR A 84 0.17 1.78 -10.10
CA THR A 84 1.41 1.14 -10.55
C THR A 84 2.61 1.86 -9.93
N TRP A 85 3.71 1.15 -9.72
CA TRP A 85 4.99 1.72 -9.30
C TRP A 85 6.06 1.32 -10.31
N ASP A 86 6.71 2.32 -10.90
CA ASP A 86 7.74 2.14 -11.93
C ASP A 86 9.18 2.18 -11.37
N GLY A 87 9.34 2.37 -10.06
CA GLY A 87 10.64 2.57 -9.40
C GLY A 87 10.88 4.01 -8.96
N ASP A 88 10.19 4.98 -9.57
CA ASP A 88 10.35 6.41 -9.30
C ASP A 88 9.03 7.12 -8.99
N ARG A 89 7.91 6.71 -9.57
CA ARG A 89 6.60 7.36 -9.45
C ARG A 89 5.49 6.35 -9.25
N PHE A 90 4.45 6.78 -8.54
CA PHE A 90 3.15 6.11 -8.57
C PHE A 90 2.44 6.52 -9.86
N GLY A 91 2.08 5.55 -10.70
CA GLY A 91 1.23 5.75 -11.87
C GLY A 91 -0.25 5.78 -11.49
N GLU A 92 -1.01 6.69 -12.08
CA GLU A 92 -2.46 6.75 -11.89
C GLU A 92 -3.17 5.58 -12.58
N TYR A 93 -4.11 4.95 -11.87
CA TYR A 93 -5.27 4.30 -12.48
C TYR A 93 -6.55 4.65 -11.73
N THR A 94 -7.55 4.99 -12.52
CA THR A 94 -8.95 5.19 -12.14
C THR A 94 -9.68 3.86 -12.35
N PHE A 95 -10.53 3.46 -11.40
CA PHE A 95 -11.50 2.38 -11.61
C PHE A 95 -12.67 2.87 -12.47
#